data_AF-A0A7H8HHB6-F1
#
_entry.id   AF-A0A7H8HHB6-F1
#
_cell.length_a   1.000
_cell.length_b   1.000
_cell.length_c   1.000
_cell.angle_alpha   90.00
_cell.angle_beta   90.00
_cell.angle_gamma   90.00
#
_symmetry.space_group_name_H-M   'P 1'
#
loop_
_entity.id
_entity.type
_entity.pdbx_description
1 polymer ?
#
loop_
_entity_poly.entity_id
_entity_poly.type
_entity_poly.pdbx_seq_one_letter_code
_entity_poly.pdbx_strand_id
1 'polypeptide(L)'
;MQDVHSALVTEADALADLIRDHEGRVMLPVGRAITGYLAELTVVARRIVLGVEGEESASAPRVTNAGMLGDAVLAWLSEHRKATELLATAHEDIPWPGGPMRPSVLAAALLTALFARGQDVADVLGIPLRRNDEVGHVAYYGVRTRDEVYEGHGEPPSGWFRYELVAPSGERWEFGPADAPDRITGPAVDFCLLFTGRRAAADLDVAATGAEAVRWVELVPARRNPLWTSELD
;
A
#
# COMPACT_ATOMS: atom_id res chain seq x y z
N MET A 1 -8.75 15.32 -4.00
CA MET A 1 -8.71 13.84 -3.84
C MET A 1 -10.08 13.34 -3.39
N GLN A 2 -10.57 12.22 -3.94
CA GLN A 2 -11.79 11.57 -3.44
C GLN A 2 -11.57 10.99 -2.04
N ASP A 3 -12.65 10.60 -1.35
CA ASP A 3 -12.51 9.86 -0.10
C ASP A 3 -11.84 8.49 -0.34
N VAL A 4 -11.19 7.95 0.69
CA VAL A 4 -10.37 6.73 0.58
C VAL A 4 -11.20 5.49 0.23
N HIS A 5 -12.48 5.44 0.59
CA HIS A 5 -13.35 4.29 0.29
C HIS A 5 -13.75 4.28 -1.17
N SER A 6 -14.06 5.44 -1.75
CA SER A 6 -14.29 5.57 -3.21
C SER A 6 -13.03 5.18 -4.00
N ALA A 7 -11.84 5.59 -3.55
CA ALA A 7 -10.57 5.19 -4.18
C ALA A 7 -10.33 3.67 -4.09
N LEU A 8 -10.66 3.05 -2.96
CA LEU A 8 -10.55 1.59 -2.78
C LEU A 8 -11.42 0.80 -3.77
N VAL A 9 -12.62 1.29 -4.08
CA VAL A 9 -13.51 0.67 -5.08
C VAL A 9 -12.92 0.85 -6.47
N THR A 10 -12.59 2.09 -6.85
CA THR A 10 -12.09 2.43 -8.19
C THR A 10 -10.80 1.67 -8.53
N GLU A 11 -9.81 1.66 -7.63
CA GLU A 11 -8.53 0.98 -7.88
C GLU A 11 -8.70 -0.56 -7.92
N ALA A 12 -9.65 -1.12 -7.16
CA ALA A 12 -9.87 -2.57 -7.17
C ALA A 12 -10.54 -3.02 -8.46
N ASP A 13 -11.54 -2.27 -8.92
CA ASP A 13 -12.18 -2.54 -10.22
C ASP A 13 -11.17 -2.36 -11.37
N ALA A 14 -10.32 -1.33 -11.33
CA ALA A 14 -9.28 -1.12 -12.32
C ALA A 14 -8.26 -2.29 -12.39
N LEU A 15 -7.84 -2.82 -11.25
CA LEU A 15 -6.95 -4.00 -11.21
C LEU A 15 -7.66 -5.26 -11.72
N ALA A 16 -8.92 -5.48 -11.35
CA ALA A 16 -9.69 -6.61 -11.84
C ALA A 16 -9.90 -6.57 -13.36
N ASP A 17 -10.16 -5.39 -13.90
CA ASP A 17 -10.32 -5.16 -15.34
C ASP A 17 -8.98 -5.36 -16.08
N LEU A 18 -7.88 -4.85 -15.53
CA LEU A 18 -6.53 -5.08 -16.07
C LEU A 18 -6.23 -6.57 -16.22
N ILE A 19 -6.52 -7.37 -15.19
CA ILE A 19 -6.30 -8.81 -15.20
C ILE A 19 -7.21 -9.48 -16.24
N ARG A 20 -8.49 -9.13 -16.26
CA ARG A 20 -9.48 -9.69 -17.20
C ARG A 20 -9.10 -9.43 -18.66
N ASP A 21 -8.66 -8.22 -18.98
CA ASP A 21 -8.27 -7.83 -20.33
C ASP A 21 -7.06 -8.63 -20.86
N HIS A 22 -6.28 -9.21 -19.96
CA HIS A 22 -5.04 -9.92 -20.28
C HIS A 22 -5.10 -11.43 -19.99
N GLU A 23 -6.14 -11.93 -19.32
CA GLU A 23 -6.21 -13.31 -18.82
C GLU A 23 -5.98 -14.37 -19.91
N GLY A 24 -6.52 -14.14 -21.12
CA GLY A 24 -6.35 -15.05 -22.26
C GLY A 24 -4.93 -15.14 -22.82
N ARG A 25 -4.01 -14.27 -22.37
CA ARG A 25 -2.60 -14.21 -22.76
C ARG A 25 -1.65 -14.54 -21.60
N VAL A 26 -2.17 -14.65 -20.38
CA VAL A 26 -1.37 -14.94 -19.19
C VAL A 26 -1.00 -16.43 -19.17
N MET A 27 0.29 -16.70 -19.38
CA MET A 27 0.86 -18.04 -19.30
C MET A 27 1.64 -18.21 -17.99
N LEU A 28 2.02 -19.45 -17.67
CA LEU A 28 3.01 -19.70 -16.63
C LEU A 28 4.38 -19.14 -17.06
N PRO A 29 5.18 -18.56 -16.15
CA PRO A 29 4.96 -18.44 -14.71
C PRO A 29 4.14 -17.22 -14.27
N VAL A 30 3.82 -16.29 -15.17
CA VAL A 30 3.15 -15.00 -14.87
C VAL A 30 1.82 -15.21 -14.14
N GLY A 31 1.00 -16.17 -14.58
CA GLY A 31 -0.28 -16.47 -13.93
C GLY A 31 -0.12 -16.85 -12.45
N ARG A 32 0.95 -17.58 -12.10
CA ARG A 32 1.23 -17.98 -10.71
C ARG A 32 1.67 -16.79 -9.85
N ALA A 33 2.41 -15.84 -10.43
CA ALA A 33 2.77 -14.61 -9.73
C ALA A 33 1.53 -13.78 -9.41
N ILE A 34 0.65 -13.58 -10.40
CA ILE A 34 -0.59 -12.81 -10.22
C ILE A 34 -1.50 -13.47 -9.16
N THR A 35 -1.70 -14.79 -9.21
CA THR A 35 -2.51 -15.45 -8.17
C THR A 35 -1.90 -15.36 -6.78
N GLY A 36 -0.57 -15.33 -6.66
CA GLY A 36 0.13 -15.06 -5.41
C GLY A 36 -0.14 -13.65 -4.89
N TYR A 37 -0.04 -12.63 -5.75
CA TYR A 37 -0.34 -11.24 -5.39
C TYR A 37 -1.79 -11.05 -4.95
N LEU A 38 -2.75 -11.68 -5.64
CA LEU A 38 -4.16 -11.66 -5.26
C LEU A 38 -4.42 -12.39 -3.95
N ALA A 39 -3.73 -13.49 -3.70
CA ALA A 39 -3.82 -14.20 -2.43
C ALA A 39 -3.36 -13.32 -1.25
N GLU A 40 -2.28 -12.56 -1.40
CA GLU A 40 -1.86 -11.59 -0.37
C GLU A 40 -2.89 -10.50 -0.14
N LEU A 41 -3.46 -9.90 -1.20
CA LEU A 41 -4.53 -8.90 -1.07
C LEU A 41 -5.76 -9.48 -0.37
N THR A 42 -6.11 -10.74 -0.65
CA THR A 42 -7.20 -11.46 0.00
C THR A 42 -6.95 -11.56 1.51
N VAL A 43 -5.73 -11.92 1.91
CA VAL A 43 -5.34 -12.00 3.33
C VAL A 43 -5.38 -10.64 4.01
N VAL A 44 -4.86 -9.58 3.37
CA VAL A 44 -4.91 -8.21 3.93
C VAL A 44 -6.36 -7.78 4.18
N ALA A 45 -7.24 -7.96 3.18
CA ALA A 45 -8.65 -7.63 3.33
C ALA A 45 -9.32 -8.46 4.43
N ARG A 46 -9.04 -9.77 4.49
CA ARG A 46 -9.58 -10.66 5.52
C ARG A 46 -9.17 -10.26 6.93
N ARG A 47 -7.92 -9.81 7.13
CA ARG A 47 -7.44 -9.30 8.43
C ARG A 47 -8.24 -8.09 8.89
N ILE A 48 -8.56 -7.20 7.97
CA ILE A 48 -9.39 -6.02 8.24
C ILE A 48 -10.80 -6.42 8.63
N VAL A 49 -11.42 -7.33 7.86
CA VAL A 49 -12.74 -7.88 8.17
C VAL A 49 -12.78 -8.44 9.59
N LEU A 50 -11.83 -9.30 9.95
CA LEU A 50 -11.73 -9.88 11.30
C LEU A 50 -11.56 -8.81 12.38
N GLY A 51 -10.68 -7.84 12.15
CA GLY A 51 -10.47 -6.74 13.10
C GLY A 51 -11.74 -5.92 13.36
N VAL A 52 -12.49 -5.59 12.31
CA VAL A 52 -13.77 -4.87 12.45
C VAL A 52 -14.83 -5.73 13.16
N GLU A 53 -14.84 -7.04 12.90
CA GLU A 53 -15.76 -8.00 13.54
C GLU A 53 -15.39 -8.32 15.00
N GLY A 54 -14.30 -7.74 15.52
CA GLY A 54 -13.83 -7.96 16.90
C GLY A 54 -13.08 -9.28 17.09
N GLU A 55 -12.72 -9.94 15.99
CA GLU A 55 -11.88 -11.13 15.99
C GLU A 55 -10.39 -10.76 15.90
N GLU A 56 -9.52 -11.69 16.29
CA GLU A 56 -8.07 -11.46 16.21
C GLU A 56 -7.63 -11.38 14.74
N SER A 57 -7.23 -10.20 14.27
CA SER A 57 -6.86 -10.00 12.86
C SER A 57 -5.71 -10.92 12.42
N ALA A 58 -4.78 -11.26 13.32
CA ALA A 58 -3.68 -12.19 13.03
C ALA A 58 -4.13 -13.63 12.71
N SER A 59 -5.38 -14.00 13.04
CA SER A 59 -5.94 -15.33 12.77
C SER A 59 -6.35 -15.56 11.31
N ALA A 60 -6.27 -14.52 10.44
CA ALA A 60 -6.55 -14.67 9.02
C ALA A 60 -5.71 -15.81 8.41
N PRO A 61 -6.33 -16.76 7.67
CA PRO A 61 -5.62 -17.88 7.10
C PRO A 61 -4.58 -17.41 6.08
N ARG A 62 -3.40 -18.01 6.09
CA ARG A 62 -2.40 -17.78 5.03
C ARG A 62 -2.89 -18.41 3.73
N VAL A 63 -3.14 -17.58 2.72
CA VAL A 63 -3.40 -18.03 1.35
C VAL A 63 -2.15 -17.73 0.53
N THR A 64 -1.50 -18.78 -0.01
CA THR A 64 -0.26 -18.64 -0.78
C THR A 64 -0.45 -18.83 -2.29
N ASN A 65 -1.62 -19.35 -2.70
CA ASN A 65 -2.08 -19.41 -4.08
C ASN A 65 -3.59 -19.71 -4.09
N ALA A 66 -4.34 -19.07 -5.00
CA ALA A 66 -5.78 -19.26 -5.13
C ALA A 66 -6.19 -20.18 -6.29
N GLY A 67 -5.28 -20.99 -6.84
CA GLY A 67 -5.59 -21.95 -7.89
C GLY A 67 -5.67 -21.28 -9.25
N MET A 68 -6.84 -21.26 -9.89
CA MET A 68 -7.04 -20.60 -11.18
C MET A 68 -7.12 -19.07 -11.02
N LEU A 69 -6.69 -18.34 -12.04
CA LEU A 69 -6.66 -16.87 -12.01
C LEU A 69 -8.03 -16.25 -11.75
N GLY A 70 -9.09 -16.76 -12.39
CA GLY A 70 -10.46 -16.29 -12.18
C GLY A 70 -10.93 -16.48 -10.72
N ASP A 71 -10.64 -17.63 -10.12
CA ASP A 71 -11.00 -17.92 -8.72
C ASP A 71 -10.26 -16.97 -7.76
N ALA A 72 -8.98 -16.68 -8.06
CA ALA A 72 -8.17 -15.74 -7.30
C ALA A 72 -8.74 -14.31 -7.31
N VAL A 73 -9.18 -13.84 -8.48
CA VAL A 73 -9.81 -12.51 -8.62
C VAL A 73 -11.12 -12.46 -7.84
N LEU A 74 -11.96 -13.49 -7.96
CA LEU A 74 -13.25 -13.54 -7.25
C LEU A 74 -13.07 -13.59 -5.73
N ALA A 75 -12.16 -14.41 -5.23
CA ALA A 75 -11.86 -14.53 -3.79
C ALA A 75 -11.37 -13.20 -3.22
N TRP A 76 -10.40 -12.58 -3.89
CA TRP A 76 -9.87 -11.28 -3.47
C TRP A 76 -10.95 -10.19 -3.48
N LEU A 77 -11.70 -10.04 -4.59
CA LEU A 77 -12.72 -8.99 -4.70
C LEU A 77 -13.82 -9.15 -3.64
N SER A 78 -14.18 -10.38 -3.28
CA SER A 78 -15.15 -10.65 -2.22
C SER A 78 -14.69 -10.10 -0.88
N GLU A 79 -13.47 -10.43 -0.45
CA GLU A 79 -12.92 -9.94 0.83
C GLU A 79 -12.65 -8.43 0.79
N HIS A 80 -12.14 -7.91 -0.34
CA HIS A 80 -11.85 -6.48 -0.52
C HIS A 80 -13.11 -5.61 -0.40
N ARG A 81 -14.22 -6.01 -1.06
CA ARG A 81 -15.50 -5.30 -0.96
C ARG A 81 -16.03 -5.32 0.46
N LYS A 82 -16.02 -6.49 1.12
CA LYS A 82 -16.45 -6.62 2.52
C LYS A 82 -15.63 -5.72 3.44
N ALA A 83 -14.30 -5.72 3.31
CA ALA A 83 -13.43 -4.85 4.09
C ALA A 83 -13.73 -3.36 3.85
N THR A 84 -13.92 -2.97 2.59
CA THR A 84 -14.21 -1.58 2.22
C THR A 84 -15.54 -1.09 2.81
N GLU A 85 -16.60 -1.90 2.71
CA GLU A 85 -17.93 -1.61 3.28
C GLU A 85 -17.89 -1.50 4.82
N LEU A 86 -17.22 -2.45 5.47
CA LEU A 86 -17.05 -2.44 6.93
C LEU A 86 -16.29 -1.20 7.40
N LEU A 87 -15.17 -0.85 6.73
CA LEU A 87 -14.41 0.34 7.07
C LEU A 87 -15.17 1.65 6.83
N ALA A 88 -16.04 1.70 5.81
CA ALA A 88 -16.84 2.89 5.50
C ALA A 88 -17.93 3.18 6.57
N THR A 89 -18.36 2.15 7.30
CA THR A 89 -19.41 2.25 8.34
C THR A 89 -18.85 2.25 9.76
N ALA A 90 -17.58 1.88 9.95
CA ALA A 90 -16.92 1.88 11.24
C ALA A 90 -16.62 3.30 11.72
N HIS A 91 -16.86 3.55 13.01
CA HIS A 91 -16.60 4.85 13.65
C HIS A 91 -15.61 4.78 14.81
N GLU A 92 -15.55 3.63 15.49
CA GLU A 92 -14.64 3.39 16.60
C GLU A 92 -13.27 2.90 16.10
N ASP A 93 -12.26 3.05 16.95
CA ASP A 93 -10.93 2.50 16.66
C ASP A 93 -10.98 0.97 16.69
N ILE A 94 -10.40 0.36 15.66
CA ILE A 94 -10.41 -1.08 15.43
C ILE A 94 -9.22 -1.71 16.15
N PRO A 95 -9.40 -2.78 16.95
CA PRO A 95 -8.30 -3.52 17.55
C PRO A 95 -7.32 -4.03 16.49
N TRP A 96 -6.05 -3.65 16.60
CA TRP A 96 -5.02 -4.01 15.62
C TRP A 96 -3.67 -4.34 16.27
N PRO A 97 -2.85 -5.21 15.65
CA PRO A 97 -1.45 -5.40 16.05
C PRO A 97 -0.70 -4.06 16.12
N GLY A 98 -0.09 -3.76 17.27
CA GLY A 98 0.59 -2.49 17.51
C GLY A 98 -0.30 -1.38 18.11
N GLY A 99 -1.61 -1.60 18.26
CA GLY A 99 -2.53 -0.71 18.95
C GLY A 99 -3.82 -0.45 18.15
N PRO A 100 -4.88 0.09 18.78
CA PRO A 100 -6.11 0.43 18.09
C PRO A 100 -5.87 1.43 16.94
N MET A 101 -6.50 1.19 15.79
CA MET A 101 -6.35 2.03 14.59
C MET A 101 -7.68 2.58 14.10
N ARG A 102 -7.65 3.85 13.65
CA ARG A 102 -8.80 4.48 13.01
C ARG A 102 -9.18 3.76 11.71
N PRO A 103 -10.48 3.62 11.39
CA PRO A 103 -10.93 3.02 10.13
C PRO A 103 -10.31 3.66 8.87
N SER A 104 -10.15 4.99 8.87
CA SER A 104 -9.52 5.70 7.75
C SER A 104 -8.02 5.39 7.57
N VAL A 105 -7.31 5.05 8.66
CA VAL A 105 -5.91 4.60 8.57
C VAL A 105 -5.86 3.22 7.93
N LEU A 106 -6.72 2.29 8.36
CA LEU A 106 -6.81 0.95 7.79
C LEU A 106 -7.24 0.97 6.33
N ALA A 107 -8.14 1.88 5.93
CA ALA A 107 -8.51 2.07 4.53
C ALA A 107 -7.32 2.53 3.67
N ALA A 108 -6.53 3.50 4.15
CA ALA A 108 -5.33 3.93 3.45
C ALA A 108 -4.25 2.82 3.41
N ALA A 109 -4.20 1.98 4.45
CA ALA A 109 -3.31 0.83 4.54
C ALA A 109 -3.72 -0.27 3.53
N LEU A 110 -5.02 -0.57 3.40
CA LEU A 110 -5.56 -1.48 2.37
C LEU A 110 -5.29 -0.95 0.96
N LEU A 111 -5.49 0.35 0.72
CA LEU A 111 -5.20 0.98 -0.57
C LEU A 111 -3.70 0.95 -0.89
N THR A 112 -2.85 1.08 0.12
CA THR A 112 -1.39 0.92 -0.03
C THR A 112 -1.03 -0.50 -0.49
N ALA A 113 -1.68 -1.53 0.07
CA ALA A 113 -1.50 -2.91 -0.37
C ALA A 113 -1.95 -3.12 -1.82
N LEU A 114 -3.12 -2.57 -2.17
CA LEU A 114 -3.68 -2.61 -3.51
C LEU A 114 -2.80 -1.89 -4.54
N PHE A 115 -2.35 -0.67 -4.25
CA PHE A 115 -1.43 0.09 -5.10
C PHE A 115 -0.20 -0.73 -5.47
N ALA A 116 0.40 -1.34 -4.46
CA ALA A 116 1.61 -2.10 -4.58
C ALA A 116 1.44 -3.39 -5.39
N ARG A 117 0.49 -4.25 -5.01
CA ARG A 117 0.23 -5.50 -5.76
C ARG A 117 -0.30 -5.20 -7.16
N GLY A 118 -1.05 -4.12 -7.34
CA GLY A 118 -1.44 -3.62 -8.67
C GLY A 118 -0.23 -3.22 -9.51
N GLN A 119 0.79 -2.61 -8.91
CA GLN A 119 2.06 -2.33 -9.59
C GLN A 119 2.78 -3.62 -9.97
N ASP A 120 2.86 -4.61 -9.07
CA ASP A 120 3.52 -5.88 -9.36
C ASP A 120 2.81 -6.64 -10.49
N VAL A 121 1.47 -6.65 -10.51
CA VAL A 121 0.67 -7.21 -11.61
C VAL A 121 0.98 -6.51 -12.93
N ALA A 122 1.02 -5.18 -12.95
CA ALA A 122 1.34 -4.43 -14.15
C ALA A 122 2.77 -4.70 -14.64
N ASP A 123 3.73 -4.81 -13.73
CA ASP A 123 5.13 -5.09 -14.05
C ASP A 123 5.29 -6.48 -14.69
N VAL A 124 4.67 -7.53 -14.12
CA VAL A 124 4.74 -8.89 -14.71
C VAL A 124 3.98 -9.01 -16.04
N LEU A 125 3.00 -8.13 -16.28
CA LEU A 125 2.31 -8.03 -17.57
C LEU A 125 3.05 -7.12 -18.57
N GLY A 126 4.06 -6.36 -18.13
CA GLY A 126 4.77 -5.38 -18.95
C GLY A 126 3.92 -4.16 -19.34
N ILE A 127 2.95 -3.79 -18.49
CA ILE A 127 1.99 -2.72 -18.77
C ILE A 127 2.36 -1.47 -17.96
N PRO A 128 2.54 -0.29 -18.59
CA PRO A 128 2.74 0.95 -17.85
C PRO A 128 1.42 1.42 -17.23
N LEU A 129 1.37 1.55 -15.91
CA LEU A 129 0.23 2.16 -15.21
C LEU A 129 0.36 3.68 -15.16
N ARG A 130 -0.72 4.37 -15.52
CA ARG A 130 -0.87 5.80 -15.24
C ARG A 130 -1.62 5.96 -13.94
N ARG A 131 -1.02 6.63 -12.97
CA ARG A 131 -1.63 6.93 -11.66
C ARG A 131 -2.29 8.30 -11.67
N ASN A 132 -3.27 8.47 -10.80
CA ASN A 132 -3.99 9.72 -10.58
C ASN A 132 -3.72 10.21 -9.14
N ASP A 133 -4.40 11.29 -8.74
CA ASP A 133 -4.22 11.92 -7.43
C ASP A 133 -4.69 11.06 -6.23
N GLU A 134 -5.35 9.91 -6.46
CA GLU A 134 -5.72 8.97 -5.39
C GLU A 134 -4.49 8.33 -4.72
N VAL A 135 -3.32 8.38 -5.38
CA VAL A 135 -2.03 8.02 -4.80
C VAL A 135 -1.70 8.86 -3.55
N GLY A 136 -2.36 10.00 -3.35
CA GLY A 136 -2.23 10.83 -2.16
C GLY A 136 -2.59 10.11 -0.86
N HIS A 137 -3.51 9.14 -0.90
CA HIS A 137 -3.84 8.30 0.27
C HIS A 137 -2.68 7.36 0.64
N VAL A 138 -1.97 6.83 -0.36
CA VAL A 138 -0.77 6.01 -0.17
C VAL A 138 0.38 6.86 0.36
N ALA A 139 0.58 8.05 -0.21
CA ALA A 139 1.58 8.99 0.25
C ALA A 139 1.33 9.39 1.72
N TYR A 140 0.08 9.70 2.05
CA TYR A 140 -0.33 10.03 3.41
C TYR A 140 -0.08 8.89 4.40
N TYR A 141 -0.39 7.65 4.02
CA TYR A 141 -0.08 6.48 4.85
C TYR A 141 1.44 6.34 5.07
N GLY A 142 2.25 6.54 4.03
CA GLY A 142 3.71 6.51 4.16
C GLY A 142 4.28 7.58 5.08
N VAL A 143 3.76 8.81 5.00
CA VAL A 143 4.13 9.89 5.93
C VAL A 143 3.74 9.55 7.37
N ARG A 144 2.53 9.03 7.58
CA ARG A 144 2.03 8.65 8.91
C ARG A 144 2.82 7.50 9.55
N THR A 145 3.31 6.58 8.74
CA THR A 145 4.04 5.38 9.18
C THR A 145 5.55 5.53 9.04
N ARG A 146 6.04 6.77 8.94
CA ARG A 146 7.47 7.08 8.84
C ARG A 146 8.30 6.33 9.87
N ASP A 147 7.86 6.34 11.12
CA ASP A 147 8.63 5.81 12.25
C ASP A 147 8.74 4.28 12.20
N GLU A 148 7.77 3.60 11.59
CA GLU A 148 7.81 2.14 11.40
C GLU A 148 8.98 1.69 10.52
N VAL A 149 9.53 2.57 9.67
CA VAL A 149 10.73 2.28 8.86
C VAL A 149 11.96 2.01 9.74
N TYR A 150 12.00 2.55 10.95
CA TYR A 150 13.12 2.36 11.87
C TYR A 150 13.01 1.07 12.72
N GLU A 151 11.90 0.32 12.62
CA GLU A 151 11.71 -0.90 13.39
C GLU A 151 12.82 -1.92 13.09
N GLY A 152 13.55 -2.34 14.13
CA GLY A 152 14.72 -3.22 13.99
C GLY A 152 16.02 -2.51 13.57
N HIS A 153 15.98 -1.20 13.31
CA HIS A 153 17.12 -0.39 12.86
C HIS A 153 17.47 0.77 13.81
N GLY A 154 16.82 0.85 14.97
CA GLY A 154 17.08 1.83 16.03
C GLY A 154 15.83 2.61 16.43
N GLU A 155 15.98 3.61 17.29
CA GLU A 155 14.89 4.52 17.63
C GLU A 155 14.60 5.48 16.48
N PRO A 156 13.31 5.77 16.19
CA PRO A 156 12.95 6.79 15.20
C PRO A 156 13.36 8.18 15.69
N PRO A 157 13.72 9.09 14.78
CA PRO A 157 14.12 10.44 15.14
C PRO A 157 12.96 11.24 15.73
N SER A 158 13.25 12.02 16.77
CA SER A 158 12.27 12.88 17.44
C SER A 158 11.85 14.10 16.60
N GLY A 159 12.70 14.51 15.65
CA GLY A 159 12.41 15.59 14.71
C GLY A 159 11.37 15.19 13.67
N TRP A 160 10.51 16.12 13.28
CA TRP A 160 9.57 15.92 12.17
C TRP A 160 10.26 15.99 10.83
N PHE A 161 9.71 15.32 9.82
CA PHE A 161 10.13 15.50 8.43
C PHE A 161 9.19 16.46 7.72
N ARG A 162 9.72 17.14 6.70
CA ARG A 162 8.93 17.84 5.70
C ARG A 162 8.84 16.99 4.44
N TYR A 163 7.63 16.75 3.96
CA TYR A 163 7.39 16.12 2.66
C TYR A 163 6.82 17.14 1.70
N GLU A 164 7.42 17.29 0.52
CA GLU A 164 6.97 18.19 -0.55
C GLU A 164 6.80 17.37 -1.82
N LEU A 165 5.60 16.86 -2.04
CA LEU A 165 5.28 15.91 -3.10
C LEU A 165 4.46 16.58 -4.20
N VAL A 166 4.70 16.21 -5.46
CA VAL A 166 3.91 16.70 -6.60
C VAL A 166 2.97 15.60 -7.09
N ALA A 167 1.66 15.87 -7.02
CA ALA A 167 0.61 14.98 -7.48
C ALA A 167 0.67 14.77 -9.01
N PRO A 168 0.08 13.68 -9.56
CA PRO A 168 -0.07 13.51 -11.00
C PRO A 168 -0.77 14.68 -11.72
N SER A 169 -1.69 15.39 -11.06
CA SER A 169 -2.31 16.62 -11.57
C SER A 169 -1.38 17.84 -11.59
N GLY A 170 -0.22 17.78 -10.93
CA GLY A 170 0.69 18.90 -10.69
C GLY A 170 0.41 19.67 -9.40
N GLU A 171 -0.63 19.31 -8.64
CA GLU A 171 -0.88 19.87 -7.31
C GLU A 171 0.30 19.58 -6.37
N ARG A 172 0.66 20.53 -5.50
CA ARG A 172 1.70 20.33 -4.48
C ARG A 172 1.06 19.90 -3.18
N TRP A 173 1.57 18.82 -2.61
CA TRP A 173 1.20 18.32 -1.29
C TRP A 173 2.35 18.49 -0.33
N GLU A 174 2.02 19.04 0.83
CA GLU A 174 2.98 19.41 1.84
C GLU A 174 2.59 18.78 3.17
N PHE A 175 3.46 17.95 3.73
CA PHE A 175 3.23 17.30 5.02
C PHE A 175 4.35 17.64 6.01
N GLY A 176 3.97 17.88 7.26
CA GLY A 176 4.90 18.24 8.33
C GLY A 176 5.36 19.71 8.31
N PRO A 177 6.15 20.12 9.32
CA PRO A 177 6.56 21.51 9.53
C PRO A 177 7.41 22.06 8.38
N ALA A 178 7.13 23.30 7.96
CA ALA A 178 7.84 23.94 6.85
C ALA A 178 9.32 24.23 7.16
N ASP A 179 9.71 24.23 8.43
CA ASP A 179 11.06 24.48 8.93
C ASP A 179 11.81 23.20 9.34
N ALA A 180 11.23 22.01 9.10
CA ALA A 180 11.90 20.76 9.40
C ALA A 180 13.25 20.66 8.64
N PRO A 181 14.33 20.22 9.33
CA PRO A 181 15.65 20.09 8.72
C PRO A 181 15.75 18.89 7.78
N ASP A 182 14.97 17.84 8.05
CA ASP A 182 14.87 16.62 7.24
C ASP A 182 13.71 16.74 6.25
N ARG A 183 14.01 16.61 4.96
CA ARG A 183 13.06 16.80 3.85
C ARG A 183 13.08 15.64 2.87
N ILE A 184 11.89 15.27 2.38
CA ILE A 184 11.70 14.35 1.26
C ILE A 184 10.86 15.06 0.20
N THR A 185 11.37 15.12 -1.03
CA THR A 185 10.74 15.86 -2.13
C THR A 185 10.72 15.03 -3.40
N GLY A 186 9.73 15.23 -4.27
CA GLY A 186 9.65 14.53 -5.57
C GLY A 186 8.24 14.29 -6.08
N PRO A 187 8.06 13.56 -7.19
CA PRO A 187 6.75 13.10 -7.63
C PRO A 187 6.09 12.19 -6.58
N ALA A 188 4.79 12.36 -6.36
CA ALA A 188 4.06 11.58 -5.36
C ALA A 188 4.00 10.08 -5.72
N VAL A 189 3.95 9.75 -7.01
CA VAL A 189 3.98 8.36 -7.49
C VAL A 189 5.31 7.71 -7.14
N ASP A 190 6.41 8.40 -7.39
CA ASP A 190 7.77 7.91 -7.10
C ASP A 190 7.96 7.70 -5.60
N PHE A 191 7.50 8.65 -4.77
CA PHE A 191 7.48 8.46 -3.32
C PHE A 191 6.71 7.20 -2.92
N CYS A 192 5.54 6.93 -3.52
CA CYS A 192 4.75 5.75 -3.20
C CYS A 192 5.39 4.45 -3.70
N LEU A 193 6.06 4.46 -4.86
CA LEU A 193 6.84 3.33 -5.36
C LEU A 193 8.04 3.03 -4.45
N LEU A 194 8.74 4.07 -3.97
CA LEU A 194 9.79 3.94 -2.96
C LEU A 194 9.24 3.37 -1.67
N PHE A 195 8.24 4.04 -1.07
CA PHE A 195 7.66 3.69 0.23
C PHE A 195 7.12 2.27 0.27
N THR A 196 6.54 1.82 -0.84
CA THR A 196 6.09 0.44 -0.95
C THR A 196 7.21 -0.54 -1.27
N GLY A 197 8.40 -0.11 -1.68
CA GLY A 197 9.54 -0.97 -2.00
C GLY A 197 9.44 -1.61 -3.39
N ARG A 198 8.82 -0.92 -4.36
CA ARG A 198 8.57 -1.43 -5.72
C ARG A 198 9.64 -0.94 -6.68
N ARG A 199 10.35 0.13 -6.32
CA ARG A 199 11.49 0.68 -7.05
C ARG A 199 12.57 1.07 -6.05
N ALA A 200 13.82 0.96 -6.47
CA ALA A 200 14.94 1.49 -5.70
C ALA A 200 14.93 3.02 -5.78
N ALA A 201 15.43 3.69 -4.73
CA ALA A 201 15.54 5.15 -4.71
C ALA A 201 16.36 5.70 -5.89
N ALA A 202 17.35 4.94 -6.38
CA ALA A 202 18.18 5.33 -7.52
C ALA A 202 17.43 5.38 -8.86
N ASP A 203 16.26 4.74 -8.95
CA ASP A 203 15.43 4.68 -10.17
C ASP A 203 14.28 5.71 -10.13
N LEU A 204 14.27 6.60 -9.14
CA LEU A 204 13.15 7.48 -8.81
C LEU A 204 13.62 8.93 -8.65
N ASP A 205 12.74 9.87 -8.96
CA ASP A 205 12.98 11.31 -8.77
C ASP A 205 12.62 11.76 -7.33
N VAL A 206 13.01 10.96 -6.34
CA VAL A 206 12.84 11.27 -4.90
C VAL A 206 14.16 11.77 -4.32
N ALA A 207 14.15 13.00 -3.82
CA ALA A 207 15.31 13.60 -3.16
C ALA A 207 15.08 13.69 -1.64
N ALA A 208 16.08 13.26 -0.87
CA ALA A 208 16.13 13.41 0.58
C ALA A 208 17.25 14.39 0.99
N THR A 209 16.95 15.32 1.90
CA THR A 209 17.91 16.27 2.48
C THR A 209 17.81 16.20 3.99
N GLY A 210 18.96 16.21 4.69
CA GLY A 210 19.02 15.95 6.13
C GLY A 210 19.37 14.50 6.44
N ALA A 211 20.10 14.29 7.54
CA ALA A 211 20.70 13.00 7.85
C ALA A 211 19.64 11.91 8.09
N GLU A 212 18.52 12.26 8.73
CA GLU A 212 17.47 11.29 9.04
C GLU A 212 16.58 11.03 7.83
N ALA A 213 16.32 12.03 6.97
CA ALA A 213 15.61 11.78 5.71
C ALA A 213 16.39 10.86 4.77
N VAL A 214 17.72 11.06 4.66
CA VAL A 214 18.59 10.18 3.85
C VAL A 214 18.57 8.76 4.41
N ARG A 215 18.77 8.61 5.73
CA ARG A 215 18.70 7.32 6.41
C ARG A 215 17.34 6.65 6.23
N TRP A 216 16.24 7.41 6.29
CA TRP A 216 14.91 6.87 6.07
C TRP A 216 14.80 6.23 4.68
N VAL A 217 15.22 6.93 3.62
CA VAL A 217 15.20 6.41 2.24
C VAL A 217 16.03 5.12 2.10
N GLU A 218 17.17 5.02 2.80
CA GLU A 218 17.99 3.81 2.82
C GLU A 218 17.31 2.63 3.53
N LEU A 219 16.51 2.90 4.55
CA LEU A 219 15.83 1.88 5.35
C LEU A 219 14.50 1.42 4.75
N VAL A 220 13.81 2.26 3.97
CA VAL A 220 12.50 1.92 3.37
C VAL A 220 12.48 0.55 2.69
N PRO A 221 13.47 0.16 1.85
CA PRO A 221 13.44 -1.15 1.19
C PRO A 221 13.47 -2.35 2.16
N ALA A 222 14.02 -2.16 3.37
CA ALA A 222 14.09 -3.20 4.40
C ALA A 222 12.87 -3.19 5.35
N ARG A 223 11.95 -2.23 5.18
CA ARG A 223 10.79 -2.07 6.05
C ARG A 223 9.89 -3.29 5.98
N ARG A 224 9.62 -3.88 7.15
CA ARG A 224 8.51 -4.82 7.32
C ARG A 224 7.22 -4.03 7.39
N ASN A 225 6.26 -4.33 6.51
CA ASN A 225 4.93 -3.74 6.64
C ASN A 225 4.01 -4.78 7.31
N PRO A 226 3.45 -4.48 8.50
CA PRO A 226 2.68 -5.43 9.30
C PRO A 226 1.41 -5.95 8.61
N LEU A 227 0.92 -5.26 7.58
CA LEU A 227 -0.17 -5.78 6.74
C LEU A 227 0.25 -6.97 5.87
N TRP A 228 1.51 -6.99 5.43
CA TRP A 228 2.03 -7.92 4.43
C TRP A 228 2.40 -9.21 5.15
N THR A 229 1.80 -10.32 4.73
CA THR A 229 2.09 -11.64 5.29
C THR A 229 3.33 -12.28 4.72
N SER A 230 3.95 -11.70 3.70
CA SER A 230 5.23 -12.14 3.17
C SER A 230 6.37 -11.51 3.97
N GLU A 231 6.94 -12.29 4.88
CA GLU A 231 8.40 -12.24 5.01
C GLU A 231 8.93 -12.57 3.61
N LEU A 232 9.80 -11.72 3.08
CA LEU A 232 10.58 -12.08 1.90
C LEU A 232 11.45 -13.28 2.32
N ASP A 233 11.03 -14.48 1.94
CA ASP A 233 11.87 -15.68 1.96
C ASP A 233 13.07 -15.49 1.00
#